data_AF-A0A164K0L8-F1
#
_entry.id   AF-A0A164K0L8-F1
#
_cell.length_a   1.000
_cell.length_b   1.000
_cell.length_c   1.000
_cell.angle_alpha   90.00
_cell.angle_beta   90.00
_cell.angle_gamma   90.00
#
_symmetry.space_group_name_H-M   'P 1'
#
loop_
_entity.id
_entity.type
_entity.pdbx_description
1 polymer ?
#
loop_
_entity_poly.entity_id
_entity_poly.type
_entity_poly.pdbx_seq_one_letter_code
_entity_poly.pdbx_strand_id
1 'polypeptide(L)'
;MPITPNPDGSITWTGTVVFTGATEPLSTGVATLTLTPSGGLSNLPALVNGEPGMPPTFRSVIVNQIPYGTTPPASTATLVSPGGPGTASVYDLTLYVNAGQPGPAGSNATVLAAGDVVAAGIVDGWTLIYNAAQSKLVAAPPKRIIGPFASAALTPYTGNAGSATLATVGIPAQPWAWRPRVHGHLYTVGTPNTHIDAVVRVGDPASGDIVGMGLGLTGTTIAVVTVGPHFAAPVTGTSSYGQVAAGATATLSLLATQTAATTDTWQVLVAGGQFLVDVVPS
;
A
#
# COMPACT_ATOMS: atom_id res chain seq x y z
N MET A 1 23.58 -36.29 -100.14
CA MET A 1 22.64 -35.97 -99.03
C MET A 1 21.44 -35.26 -99.62
N PRO A 2 20.19 -35.66 -99.34
CA PRO A 2 19.04 -34.92 -99.84
C PRO A 2 18.75 -33.76 -98.88
N ILE A 3 19.25 -32.57 -99.22
CA ILE A 3 18.68 -31.32 -98.73
C ILE A 3 17.62 -30.93 -99.74
N THR A 4 16.38 -30.73 -99.30
CA THR A 4 15.29 -30.32 -100.16
C THR A 4 15.03 -28.83 -99.91
N PRO A 5 15.29 -27.95 -100.89
CA PRO A 5 14.85 -26.57 -100.81
C PRO A 5 13.32 -26.55 -100.85
N ASN A 6 12.72 -25.83 -99.91
CA ASN A 6 11.28 -25.63 -99.90
C ASN A 6 10.93 -24.41 -100.78
N PRO A 7 9.71 -24.34 -101.34
CA PRO A 7 9.27 -23.21 -102.18
C PRO A 7 9.30 -21.85 -101.50
N ASP A 8 9.34 -21.81 -100.16
CA ASP A 8 9.42 -20.58 -99.35
C ASP A 8 10.87 -20.08 -99.10
N GLY A 9 11.87 -20.76 -99.67
CA GLY A 9 13.28 -20.43 -99.51
C GLY A 9 13.94 -20.99 -98.25
N SER A 10 13.21 -21.71 -97.39
CA SER A 10 13.80 -22.52 -96.33
C SER A 10 14.38 -23.82 -96.90
N ILE A 11 15.23 -24.49 -96.12
CA ILE A 11 15.74 -25.82 -96.48
C ILE A 11 15.23 -26.86 -95.49
N THR A 12 14.66 -27.94 -96.00
CA THR A 12 14.38 -29.13 -95.20
C THR A 12 15.55 -30.08 -95.35
N TRP A 13 16.19 -30.40 -94.22
CA TRP A 13 17.13 -31.50 -94.14
C TRP A 13 16.52 -32.62 -93.31
N THR A 14 16.55 -33.85 -93.85
CA THR A 14 16.21 -35.06 -93.11
C THR A 14 17.43 -35.95 -93.08
N GLY A 15 17.96 -36.19 -91.90
CA GLY A 15 19.06 -37.12 -91.69
C GLY A 15 19.22 -37.48 -90.24
N THR A 16 20.02 -38.50 -90.00
CA THR A 16 20.36 -38.96 -88.65
C THR A 16 21.65 -38.27 -88.21
N VAL A 17 21.59 -37.47 -87.14
CA VAL A 17 22.80 -37.03 -86.45
C VAL A 17 23.14 -38.09 -85.42
N VAL A 18 24.27 -38.78 -85.62
CA VAL A 18 24.77 -39.76 -84.65
C VAL A 18 25.93 -39.12 -83.90
N PHE A 19 25.74 -38.90 -82.60
CA PHE A 19 26.81 -38.48 -81.71
C PHE A 19 27.56 -39.73 -81.21
N THR A 20 28.66 -40.10 -81.86
CA THR A 20 29.52 -41.20 -81.38
C THR A 20 30.48 -40.68 -80.32
N GLY A 21 30.44 -41.27 -79.12
CA GLY A 21 31.35 -40.92 -78.01
C GLY A 21 30.88 -39.77 -77.11
N ALA A 22 29.61 -39.37 -77.17
CA ALA A 22 29.06 -38.38 -76.24
C ALA A 22 28.85 -39.03 -74.86
N THR A 23 29.61 -38.60 -73.87
CA THR A 23 29.65 -39.24 -72.55
C THR A 23 28.53 -38.81 -71.59
N GLU A 24 27.78 -37.74 -71.88
CA GLU A 24 26.84 -37.13 -70.90
C GLU A 24 25.49 -36.54 -71.43
N PRO A 25 24.99 -36.77 -72.67
CA PRO A 25 23.68 -36.21 -73.07
C PRO A 25 22.48 -37.01 -72.52
N LEU A 26 22.69 -38.24 -72.03
CA LEU A 26 21.61 -39.11 -71.54
C LEU A 26 21.22 -38.86 -70.08
N SER A 27 22.07 -38.20 -69.28
CA SER A 27 21.83 -37.88 -67.86
C SER A 27 21.12 -36.53 -67.69
N THR A 28 21.45 -35.56 -68.54
CA THR A 28 20.98 -34.17 -68.47
C THR A 28 19.78 -33.88 -69.38
N GLY A 29 19.53 -34.74 -70.38
CA GLY A 29 18.39 -34.61 -71.31
C GLY A 29 18.50 -33.45 -72.30
N VAL A 30 19.65 -32.77 -72.39
CA VAL A 30 19.86 -31.60 -73.25
C VAL A 30 21.11 -31.78 -74.10
N ALA A 31 20.99 -31.54 -75.40
CA ALA A 31 22.12 -31.42 -76.33
C ALA A 31 21.99 -30.10 -77.10
N THR A 32 23.08 -29.33 -77.19
CA THR A 32 23.10 -28.08 -77.97
C THR A 32 23.92 -28.30 -79.24
N LEU A 33 23.28 -28.08 -80.39
CA LEU A 33 23.90 -28.14 -81.71
C LEU A 33 23.89 -26.74 -82.32
N THR A 34 25.06 -26.18 -82.62
CA THR A 34 25.17 -24.91 -83.35
C THR A 34 25.75 -25.17 -84.73
N LEU A 35 24.98 -24.85 -85.77
CA LEU A 35 25.41 -24.91 -87.16
C LEU A 35 25.73 -23.49 -87.64
N THR A 36 26.99 -23.21 -87.98
CA THR A 36 27.40 -21.94 -88.58
C THR A 36 27.87 -22.16 -90.02
N PRO A 37 27.63 -21.20 -90.94
CA PRO A 37 28.25 -21.22 -92.25
C PRO A 37 29.77 -21.06 -92.13
N SER A 38 30.51 -21.45 -93.17
CA SER A 38 31.98 -21.30 -93.23
C SER A 38 32.40 -19.87 -92.90
N GLY A 39 33.12 -19.68 -91.79
CA GLY A 39 33.58 -18.38 -91.27
C GLY A 39 32.75 -17.80 -90.12
N GLY A 40 31.62 -18.41 -89.74
CA GLY A 40 30.81 -17.98 -88.60
C GLY A 40 31.36 -18.51 -87.26
N LEU A 41 31.61 -17.61 -86.31
CA LEU A 41 32.02 -17.98 -84.95
C LEU A 41 30.78 -18.26 -84.08
N SER A 42 30.73 -19.44 -83.47
CA SER A 42 29.76 -19.79 -82.43
C SER A 42 30.34 -19.50 -81.06
N ASN A 43 29.64 -18.69 -80.28
CA ASN A 43 29.88 -18.44 -78.86
C ASN A 43 28.57 -18.79 -78.16
N LEU A 44 28.49 -20.00 -77.62
CA LEU A 44 27.45 -20.37 -76.67
C LEU A 44 28.14 -20.39 -75.29
N PRO A 45 27.82 -19.45 -74.37
CA PRO A 45 28.38 -19.50 -73.02
C PRO A 45 28.02 -20.84 -72.41
N ALA A 46 29.00 -21.55 -71.84
CA ALA A 46 28.74 -22.81 -71.17
C ALA A 46 27.63 -22.63 -70.13
N LEU A 47 26.56 -23.41 -70.24
CA LEU A 47 25.53 -23.54 -69.21
C LEU A 47 26.14 -24.33 -68.05
N VAL A 48 26.99 -23.69 -67.25
CA VAL A 48 27.50 -24.27 -66.01
C VAL A 48 26.41 -24.13 -64.97
N ASN A 49 25.97 -25.25 -64.38
CA ASN A 49 25.07 -25.23 -63.23
C ASN A 49 25.77 -24.43 -62.12
N GLY A 50 25.18 -23.30 -61.70
CA GLY A 50 25.71 -22.55 -60.57
C GLY A 50 25.78 -23.44 -59.33
N GLU A 51 26.86 -23.32 -58.55
CA GLU A 51 27.01 -24.07 -57.29
C GLU A 51 25.73 -23.92 -56.44
N PRO A 52 25.15 -25.04 -55.95
CA PRO A 52 23.97 -24.97 -55.11
C PRO A 52 24.18 -23.98 -53.95
N GLY A 53 23.18 -23.15 -53.68
CA GLY A 53 23.22 -22.24 -52.53
C GLY A 53 23.36 -23.04 -51.23
N MET A 54 24.27 -22.63 -50.34
CA MET A 54 24.41 -23.27 -49.04
C MET A 54 23.23 -22.93 -48.13
N PRO A 55 22.87 -23.80 -47.16
CA PRO A 55 21.80 -23.52 -46.20
C PRO A 55 22.00 -22.20 -45.45
N PRO A 56 20.92 -21.47 -45.11
CA PRO A 56 21.03 -20.23 -44.36
C PRO A 56 21.66 -20.47 -42.99
N THR A 57 22.38 -19.45 -42.50
CA THR A 57 22.97 -19.45 -41.15
C THR A 57 22.51 -18.24 -40.36
N PHE A 58 22.47 -18.38 -39.04
CA PHE A 58 22.23 -17.25 -38.13
C PHE A 58 23.57 -16.73 -37.61
N ARG A 59 23.82 -15.44 -37.81
CA ARG A 59 25.00 -14.78 -37.23
C ARG A 59 24.76 -14.38 -35.78
N SER A 60 23.54 -13.93 -35.48
CA SER A 60 23.14 -13.53 -34.14
C SER A 60 21.74 -14.06 -33.83
N VAL A 61 21.56 -14.55 -32.60
CA VAL A 61 20.26 -14.93 -32.05
C VAL A 61 20.09 -14.20 -30.74
N ILE A 62 19.18 -13.23 -30.71
CA ILE A 62 18.83 -12.46 -29.52
C ILE A 62 17.52 -13.02 -28.98
N VAL A 63 17.51 -13.40 -27.71
CA VAL A 63 16.31 -13.85 -27.01
C VAL A 63 15.97 -12.83 -25.93
N ASN A 64 14.87 -12.12 -26.12
CA ASN A 64 14.35 -11.14 -25.18
C ASN A 64 13.29 -11.81 -24.30
N GLN A 65 13.52 -11.83 -22.99
CA GLN A 65 12.49 -12.26 -22.05
C GLN A 65 11.49 -11.11 -21.82
N ILE A 66 10.20 -11.41 -21.91
CA ILE A 66 9.10 -10.46 -21.65
C ILE A 66 8.32 -10.89 -20.39
N PRO A 67 7.57 -9.99 -19.74
CA PRO A 67 6.79 -10.35 -18.54
C PRO A 67 5.79 -11.47 -18.81
N TYR A 68 5.59 -12.37 -17.83
CA TYR A 68 4.62 -13.45 -17.91
C TYR A 68 3.21 -12.93 -18.25
N GLY A 69 2.48 -13.69 -19.07
CA GLY A 69 1.09 -13.39 -19.40
C GLY A 69 0.93 -12.25 -20.40
N THR A 70 2.03 -11.75 -20.99
CA THR A 70 1.97 -10.74 -22.05
C THR A 70 2.06 -11.39 -23.43
N THR A 71 1.40 -10.79 -24.42
CA THR A 71 1.51 -11.23 -25.81
C THR A 71 2.90 -10.85 -26.34
N PRO A 72 3.72 -11.82 -26.80
CA PRO A 72 5.03 -11.50 -27.33
C PRO A 72 4.93 -10.67 -28.62
N PRO A 73 5.81 -9.67 -28.81
CA PRO A 73 6.00 -9.07 -30.11
C PRO A 73 6.36 -10.12 -31.17
N ALA A 74 6.10 -9.81 -32.44
CA ALA A 74 6.50 -10.67 -33.53
C ALA A 74 8.02 -10.87 -33.52
N SER A 75 8.45 -12.12 -33.64
CA SER A 75 9.86 -12.45 -33.84
C SER A 75 10.30 -12.02 -35.24
N THR A 76 11.53 -11.55 -35.38
CA THR A 76 12.05 -11.02 -36.64
C THR A 76 13.30 -11.76 -37.06
N ALA A 77 13.39 -12.08 -38.35
CA ALA A 77 14.60 -12.55 -39.00
C ALA A 77 15.02 -11.49 -40.02
N THR A 78 16.09 -10.77 -39.72
CA THR A 78 16.60 -9.71 -40.58
C THR A 78 17.69 -10.27 -41.46
N LEU A 79 17.51 -10.18 -42.79
CA LEU A 79 18.54 -10.58 -43.74
C LEU A 79 19.76 -9.67 -43.62
N VAL A 80 20.91 -10.25 -43.32
CA VAL A 80 22.21 -9.57 -43.23
C VAL A 80 22.97 -9.72 -44.54
N SER A 81 22.93 -10.92 -45.14
CA SER A 81 23.56 -11.20 -46.43
C SER A 81 22.68 -12.15 -47.24
N PRO A 82 22.32 -11.81 -48.50
CA PRO A 82 21.48 -12.64 -49.34
C PRO A 82 22.13 -13.98 -49.75
N GLY A 83 23.43 -14.15 -49.52
CA GLY A 83 24.17 -15.32 -50.00
C GLY A 83 24.34 -15.32 -51.52
N GLY A 84 24.67 -16.48 -52.09
CA GLY A 84 24.89 -16.69 -53.52
C GLY A 84 25.31 -18.13 -53.84
N PRO A 85 25.66 -18.44 -55.10
CA PRO A 85 26.20 -19.76 -55.44
C PRO A 85 27.39 -20.11 -54.54
N GLY A 86 27.31 -21.25 -53.85
CA GLY A 86 28.32 -21.68 -52.88
C GLY A 86 28.45 -20.82 -51.61
N THR A 87 27.55 -19.86 -51.35
CA THR A 87 27.59 -18.98 -50.16
C THR A 87 26.24 -18.94 -49.44
N ALA A 88 26.23 -19.24 -48.14
CA ALA A 88 25.03 -19.20 -47.31
C ALA A 88 24.45 -17.79 -47.19
N SER A 89 23.12 -17.69 -47.16
CA SER A 89 22.47 -16.47 -46.67
C SER A 89 22.63 -16.36 -45.15
N VAL A 90 22.74 -15.14 -44.65
CA VAL A 90 23.01 -14.86 -43.24
C VAL A 90 21.89 -13.98 -42.69
N TYR A 91 21.35 -14.36 -41.54
CA TYR A 91 20.29 -13.63 -40.85
C TYR A 91 20.67 -13.32 -39.40
N ASP A 92 20.11 -12.25 -38.86
CA ASP A 92 20.04 -12.01 -37.42
C ASP A 92 18.60 -12.30 -36.96
N LEU A 93 18.45 -13.11 -35.91
CA LEU A 93 17.18 -13.55 -35.37
C LEU A 93 16.91 -12.87 -34.02
N THR A 94 15.75 -12.23 -33.86
CA THR A 94 15.27 -11.73 -32.57
C THR A 94 13.99 -12.45 -32.17
N LEU A 95 14.04 -13.11 -31.02
CA LEU A 95 12.94 -13.85 -30.42
C LEU A 95 12.45 -13.16 -29.14
N TYR A 96 11.16 -13.28 -28.86
CA TYR A 96 10.56 -12.84 -27.60
C TYR A 96 9.92 -14.03 -26.89
N VAL A 97 10.36 -14.29 -25.66
CA VAL A 97 9.87 -15.42 -24.85
C VAL A 97 9.29 -14.90 -23.55
N ASN A 98 8.11 -15.39 -23.18
CA ASN A 98 7.49 -15.06 -21.89
C ASN A 98 8.35 -15.56 -20.73
N ALA A 99 8.42 -14.77 -19.66
CA ALA A 99 8.93 -15.21 -18.39
C ALA A 99 8.07 -16.33 -17.81
N GLY A 100 8.66 -17.12 -16.92
CA GLY A 100 7.93 -18.16 -16.19
C GLY A 100 6.75 -17.58 -15.40
N GLN A 101 5.71 -18.39 -15.21
CA GLN A 101 4.58 -18.02 -14.37
C GLN A 101 5.08 -17.63 -12.96
N PRO A 102 4.59 -16.50 -12.39
CA PRO A 102 4.86 -16.17 -11.00
C PRO A 102 4.52 -17.36 -10.10
N GLY A 103 5.38 -17.63 -9.12
CA GLY A 103 5.09 -18.63 -8.11
C GLY A 103 3.78 -18.32 -7.37
N PRO A 104 3.14 -19.33 -6.76
CA PRO A 104 1.98 -19.09 -5.91
C PRO A 104 2.36 -18.13 -4.78
N ALA A 105 1.38 -17.35 -4.33
CA ALA A 105 1.54 -16.52 -3.15
C ALA A 105 2.01 -17.37 -1.97
N GLY A 106 3.01 -16.90 -1.22
CA GLY A 106 3.45 -17.57 0.00
C GLY A 106 2.30 -17.69 1.01
N SER A 107 2.36 -18.68 1.91
CA SER A 107 1.31 -18.92 2.90
C SER A 107 1.01 -17.73 3.83
N ASN A 108 1.91 -16.73 3.89
CA ASN A 108 1.78 -15.49 4.67
C ASN A 108 1.75 -14.23 3.77
N ALA A 109 1.20 -14.31 2.57
CA ALA A 109 1.26 -13.21 1.61
C ALA A 109 0.50 -11.93 2.02
N THR A 110 -0.32 -12.00 3.08
CA THR A 110 -0.99 -10.84 3.67
C THR A 110 -0.79 -10.83 5.18
N VAL A 111 -0.83 -9.63 5.78
CA VAL A 111 -0.72 -9.48 7.24
C VAL A 111 -1.80 -10.30 7.97
N LEU A 112 -3.02 -10.33 7.43
CA LEU A 112 -4.12 -11.08 8.04
C LEU A 112 -3.98 -12.60 7.91
N ALA A 113 -3.22 -13.07 6.93
CA ALA A 113 -2.93 -14.49 6.72
C ALA A 113 -1.60 -14.94 7.37
N ALA A 114 -0.86 -14.02 8.00
CA ALA A 114 0.42 -14.35 8.63
C ALA A 114 0.21 -15.27 9.84
N GLY A 115 1.02 -16.34 9.93
CA GLY A 115 0.86 -17.36 10.99
C GLY A 115 1.05 -16.86 12.43
N ASP A 116 1.70 -15.71 12.60
CA ASP A 116 1.90 -14.98 13.86
C ASP A 116 0.76 -14.02 14.19
N VAL A 117 -0.24 -13.87 13.31
CA VAL A 117 -1.44 -13.05 13.54
C VAL A 117 -2.64 -13.95 13.84
N VAL A 118 -3.38 -13.61 14.90
CA VAL A 118 -4.70 -14.19 15.16
C VAL A 118 -5.73 -13.46 14.32
N ALA A 119 -6.13 -14.07 13.20
CA ALA A 119 -7.09 -13.47 12.26
C ALA A 119 -8.52 -13.35 12.83
N ALA A 120 -8.89 -14.21 13.79
CA ALA A 120 -10.21 -14.22 14.38
C ALA A 120 -10.44 -12.99 15.29
N GLY A 121 -11.60 -12.34 15.15
CA GLY A 121 -12.01 -11.23 16.02
C GLY A 121 -11.40 -9.87 15.69
N ILE A 122 -10.77 -9.71 14.53
CA ILE A 122 -10.34 -8.38 14.04
C ILE A 122 -11.59 -7.56 13.69
N VAL A 123 -11.68 -6.37 14.26
CA VAL A 123 -12.75 -5.38 14.02
C VAL A 123 -12.13 -4.11 13.45
N ASP A 124 -12.88 -3.38 12.64
CA ASP A 124 -12.45 -2.07 12.12
C ASP A 124 -12.06 -1.11 13.26
N GLY A 125 -11.01 -0.32 13.03
CA GLY A 125 -10.45 0.62 14.01
C GLY A 125 -9.62 -0.01 15.15
N TRP A 126 -9.46 -1.33 15.19
CA TRP A 126 -8.58 -2.01 16.16
C TRP A 126 -7.12 -2.05 15.68
N THR A 127 -6.21 -2.19 16.64
CA THR A 127 -4.77 -2.29 16.38
C THR A 127 -4.26 -3.69 16.69
N LEU A 128 -3.24 -4.14 15.96
CA LEU A 128 -2.52 -5.36 16.30
C LEU A 128 -1.57 -5.08 17.47
N ILE A 129 -1.73 -5.85 18.53
CA ILE A 129 -0.86 -5.82 19.71
C ILE A 129 -0.25 -7.20 19.92
N TYR A 130 0.99 -7.26 20.40
CA TYR A 130 1.60 -8.53 20.75
C TYR A 130 0.99 -9.06 22.06
N ASN A 131 0.43 -10.27 22.01
CA ASN A 131 -0.05 -11.00 23.17
C ASN A 131 1.00 -12.06 23.56
N ALA A 132 1.72 -11.80 24.66
CA ALA A 132 2.77 -12.70 25.14
C ALA A 132 2.24 -14.09 25.53
N ALA A 133 1.02 -14.20 26.06
CA ALA A 133 0.44 -15.48 26.46
C ALA A 133 0.13 -16.38 25.24
N GLN A 134 -0.23 -15.77 24.11
CA GLN A 134 -0.49 -16.49 22.86
C GLN A 134 0.74 -16.54 21.94
N SER A 135 1.80 -15.78 22.25
CA SER A 135 2.97 -15.55 21.40
C SER A 135 2.59 -15.12 19.98
N LYS A 136 1.55 -14.30 19.85
CA LYS A 136 0.97 -13.85 18.58
C LYS A 136 0.52 -12.39 18.63
N LEU A 137 0.40 -11.77 17.47
CA LEU A 137 -0.32 -10.52 17.29
C LEU A 137 -1.83 -10.77 17.35
N VAL A 138 -2.52 -10.03 18.20
CA VAL A 138 -3.98 -10.07 18.37
C VAL A 138 -4.56 -8.70 18.11
N ALA A 139 -5.80 -8.66 17.64
CA ALA A 139 -6.55 -7.42 17.53
C ALA A 139 -7.00 -6.98 18.92
N ALA A 140 -6.80 -5.71 19.25
CA ALA A 140 -7.37 -5.10 20.44
C ALA A 140 -7.76 -3.63 20.17
N PRO A 141 -8.72 -3.08 20.93
CA PRO A 141 -9.00 -1.65 20.88
C PRO A 141 -7.73 -0.84 21.15
N PRO A 142 -7.48 0.25 20.39
CA PRO A 142 -6.30 1.07 20.58
C PRO A 142 -6.28 1.70 21.97
N LYS A 143 -5.12 1.63 22.63
CA LYS A 143 -4.84 2.42 23.84
C LYS A 143 -4.45 3.83 23.42
N ARG A 144 -5.44 4.73 23.36
CA ARG A 144 -5.25 6.14 22.97
C ARG A 144 -6.03 7.06 23.89
N ILE A 145 -5.70 8.35 23.87
CA ILE A 145 -6.50 9.34 24.57
C ILE A 145 -7.87 9.44 23.88
N ILE A 146 -8.96 9.42 24.66
CA ILE A 146 -10.34 9.53 24.17
C ILE A 146 -11.00 10.75 24.83
N GLY A 147 -11.66 11.59 24.03
CA GLY A 147 -12.27 12.83 24.50
C GLY A 147 -12.19 13.95 23.46
N PRO A 148 -12.60 15.18 23.83
CA PRO A 148 -13.06 15.55 25.17
C PRO A 148 -14.51 15.12 25.44
N PHE A 149 -14.77 14.66 26.66
CA PHE A 149 -16.12 14.56 27.21
C PHE A 149 -16.41 15.86 27.97
N ALA A 150 -17.44 16.59 27.57
CA ALA A 150 -17.77 17.89 28.16
C ALA A 150 -19.10 17.84 28.93
N SER A 151 -19.22 18.62 29.99
CA SER A 151 -20.50 18.88 30.65
C SER A 151 -21.40 19.74 29.74
N ALA A 152 -22.71 19.52 29.76
CA ALA A 152 -23.67 20.33 28.99
C ALA A 152 -23.67 21.82 29.41
N ALA A 153 -23.65 22.09 30.72
CA ALA A 153 -23.49 23.41 31.31
C ALA A 153 -23.05 23.26 32.78
N LEU A 154 -22.41 24.30 33.34
CA LEU A 154 -22.20 24.40 34.78
C LEU A 154 -23.47 24.91 35.46
N THR A 155 -23.77 24.40 36.65
CA THR A 155 -24.87 24.83 37.50
C THR A 155 -24.40 25.97 38.41
N PRO A 156 -25.05 27.15 38.41
CA PRO A 156 -24.67 28.24 39.28
C PRO A 156 -24.95 27.89 40.73
N TYR A 157 -24.18 28.48 41.64
CA TYR A 157 -24.36 28.28 43.07
C TYR A 157 -24.38 29.62 43.80
N THR A 158 -25.20 29.72 44.83
CA THR A 158 -25.20 30.81 45.82
C THR A 158 -25.63 30.23 47.15
N GLY A 159 -24.79 30.36 48.18
CA GLY A 159 -25.06 29.83 49.50
C GLY A 159 -23.80 29.77 50.36
N ASN A 160 -23.86 29.06 51.48
CA ASN A 160 -22.76 28.95 52.44
C ASN A 160 -22.38 27.49 52.74
N ALA A 161 -22.71 26.55 51.84
CA ALA A 161 -22.29 25.16 52.00
C ALA A 161 -20.76 25.05 51.90
N GLY A 162 -20.20 24.03 52.54
CA GLY A 162 -18.77 23.72 52.42
C GLY A 162 -18.37 23.27 51.01
N SER A 163 -19.29 22.69 50.25
CA SER A 163 -19.06 22.32 48.85
C SER A 163 -20.37 22.30 48.06
N ALA A 164 -20.30 22.58 46.77
CA ALA A 164 -21.42 22.51 45.84
C ALA A 164 -21.00 21.86 44.51
N THR A 165 -21.72 20.84 44.07
CA THR A 165 -21.52 20.21 42.76
C THR A 165 -22.04 21.13 41.67
N LEU A 166 -21.18 21.47 40.71
CA LEU A 166 -21.50 22.37 39.61
C LEU A 166 -21.80 21.62 38.32
N ALA A 167 -21.10 20.52 38.06
CA ALA A 167 -21.31 19.71 36.87
C ALA A 167 -20.86 18.27 37.10
N THR A 168 -21.43 17.37 36.30
CA THR A 168 -21.03 15.97 36.22
C THR A 168 -20.80 15.57 34.78
N VAL A 169 -19.75 14.77 34.53
CA VAL A 169 -19.44 14.19 33.22
C VAL A 169 -19.40 12.67 33.38
N GLY A 170 -20.31 11.97 32.70
CA GLY A 170 -20.32 10.51 32.63
C GLY A 170 -19.38 10.02 31.53
N ILE A 171 -18.49 9.09 31.87
CA ILE A 171 -17.55 8.46 30.95
C ILE A 171 -17.97 6.98 30.77
N PRO A 172 -18.22 6.54 29.53
CA PRO A 172 -18.56 5.15 29.25
C PRO A 172 -17.38 4.22 29.55
N ALA A 173 -17.68 2.93 29.71
CA ALA A 173 -16.68 1.91 29.96
C ALA A 173 -15.60 1.90 28.87
N GLN A 174 -14.33 1.85 29.29
CA GLN A 174 -13.19 1.75 28.38
C GLN A 174 -12.59 0.34 28.44
N PRO A 175 -12.02 -0.17 27.33
CA PRO A 175 -11.47 -1.53 27.28
C PRO A 175 -10.15 -1.71 28.04
N TRP A 176 -9.58 -0.62 28.56
CA TRP A 176 -8.34 -0.59 29.34
C TRP A 176 -8.52 0.29 30.57
N ALA A 177 -7.71 0.07 31.61
CA ALA A 177 -7.72 0.91 32.80
C ALA A 177 -7.18 2.30 32.46
N TRP A 178 -7.79 3.34 33.02
CA TRP A 178 -7.55 4.70 32.60
C TRP A 178 -7.59 5.70 33.73
N ARG A 179 -7.07 6.91 33.47
CA ARG A 179 -7.19 8.06 34.36
C ARG A 179 -7.76 9.27 33.64
N PRO A 180 -8.56 10.08 34.32
CA PRO A 180 -9.04 11.32 33.76
C PRO A 180 -7.92 12.35 33.71
N ARG A 181 -7.85 13.08 32.60
CA ARG A 181 -7.13 14.35 32.50
C ARG A 181 -8.18 15.43 32.35
N VAL A 182 -8.33 16.21 33.40
CA VAL A 182 -9.43 17.18 33.51
C VAL A 182 -8.98 18.58 33.15
N HIS A 183 -9.89 19.32 32.54
CA HIS A 183 -9.70 20.68 32.11
C HIS A 183 -10.96 21.47 32.42
N GLY A 184 -10.82 22.71 32.86
CA GLY A 184 -11.98 23.56 33.02
C GLY A 184 -11.65 24.91 33.60
N HIS A 185 -12.67 25.72 33.72
CA HIS A 185 -12.60 26.95 34.49
C HIS A 185 -13.99 27.37 34.95
N LEU A 186 -14.03 28.13 36.02
CA LEU A 186 -15.24 28.72 36.59
C LEU A 186 -14.90 30.08 37.19
N TYR A 187 -15.94 30.85 37.52
CA TYR A 187 -15.79 32.15 38.16
C TYR A 187 -16.40 32.09 39.55
N THR A 188 -15.63 32.45 40.57
CA THR A 188 -16.09 32.50 41.96
C THR A 188 -16.25 33.93 42.43
N VAL A 189 -17.26 34.18 43.26
CA VAL A 189 -17.46 35.45 43.94
C VAL A 189 -17.62 35.18 45.43
N GLY A 190 -16.86 35.90 46.23
CA GLY A 190 -16.76 35.69 47.66
C GLY A 190 -16.99 36.95 48.48
N THR A 191 -16.77 36.80 49.79
CA THR A 191 -16.57 37.89 50.75
C THR A 191 -15.08 38.01 51.09
N PRO A 192 -14.66 38.99 51.91
CA PRO A 192 -13.28 39.06 52.37
C PRO A 192 -12.77 37.80 53.10
N ASN A 193 -13.68 36.93 53.58
CA ASN A 193 -13.33 35.77 54.41
C ASN A 193 -13.47 34.42 53.68
N THR A 194 -14.00 34.40 52.46
CA THR A 194 -14.24 33.15 51.71
C THR A 194 -13.06 32.82 50.80
N HIS A 195 -12.66 31.55 50.74
CA HIS A 195 -11.71 30.98 49.78
C HIS A 195 -12.37 29.81 49.04
N ILE A 196 -12.56 29.93 47.72
CA ILE A 196 -13.36 28.96 46.95
C ILE A 196 -12.46 28.27 45.92
N ASP A 197 -12.13 27.02 46.18
CA ASP A 197 -11.38 26.16 45.26
C ASP A 197 -12.32 25.38 44.34
N ALA A 198 -11.82 24.98 43.19
CA ALA A 198 -12.45 23.97 42.34
C ALA A 198 -11.82 22.60 42.62
N VAL A 199 -12.63 21.57 42.82
CA VAL A 199 -12.19 20.20 43.06
C VAL A 199 -12.91 19.27 42.10
N VAL A 200 -12.17 18.41 41.43
CA VAL A 200 -12.76 17.36 40.58
C VAL A 200 -12.53 16.01 41.22
N ARG A 201 -13.62 15.26 41.42
CA ARG A 201 -13.59 13.90 41.96
C ARG A 201 -14.07 12.88 40.94
N VAL A 202 -13.46 11.70 40.95
CA VAL A 202 -13.94 10.54 40.19
C VAL A 202 -14.75 9.61 41.10
N GLY A 203 -15.89 9.15 40.59
CA GLY A 203 -16.85 8.34 41.36
C GLY A 203 -17.74 9.20 42.24
N ASP A 204 -17.68 8.98 43.55
CA ASP A 204 -18.53 9.69 44.52
C ASP A 204 -18.10 11.17 44.69
N PRO A 205 -19.03 12.14 44.62
CA PRO A 205 -18.70 13.57 44.69
C PRO A 205 -18.23 14.05 46.08
N ALA A 206 -18.46 13.30 47.16
CA ALA A 206 -18.04 13.69 48.50
C ALA A 206 -16.73 13.00 48.92
N SER A 207 -16.55 11.75 48.52
CA SER A 207 -15.50 10.85 49.02
C SER A 207 -14.60 10.25 47.94
N GLY A 208 -14.96 10.38 46.66
CA GLY A 208 -14.17 9.85 45.55
C GLY A 208 -12.81 10.53 45.38
N ASP A 209 -11.88 9.88 44.67
CA ASP A 209 -10.52 10.37 44.53
C ASP A 209 -10.48 11.73 43.83
N ILE A 210 -9.72 12.68 44.39
CA ILE A 210 -9.46 13.98 43.78
C ILE A 210 -8.50 13.79 42.62
N VAL A 211 -8.95 14.14 41.41
CA VAL A 211 -8.22 14.00 40.14
C VAL A 211 -8.05 15.33 39.39
N GLY A 212 -8.57 16.40 39.96
CA GLY A 212 -8.31 17.76 39.50
C GLY A 212 -8.53 18.79 40.58
N MET A 213 -7.85 19.92 40.42
CA MET A 213 -7.97 21.06 41.31
C MET A 213 -7.79 22.36 40.53
N GLY A 214 -8.48 23.40 40.97
CA GLY A 214 -8.20 24.79 40.60
C GLY A 214 -8.16 25.61 41.88
N LEU A 215 -7.10 26.40 42.05
CA LEU A 215 -6.91 27.18 43.25
C LEU A 215 -7.68 28.50 43.17
N GLY A 216 -8.46 28.77 44.20
CA GLY A 216 -9.22 29.99 44.39
C GLY A 216 -8.37 31.16 44.87
N LEU A 217 -9.05 32.28 45.08
CA LEU A 217 -8.52 33.43 45.79
C LEU A 217 -9.44 33.78 46.96
N THR A 218 -8.84 34.21 48.07
CA THR A 218 -9.60 34.80 49.17
C THR A 218 -9.95 36.23 48.85
N GLY A 219 -11.23 36.60 48.92
CA GLY A 219 -11.65 37.99 48.78
C GLY A 219 -12.97 38.19 48.04
N THR A 220 -13.28 39.46 47.80
CA THR A 220 -14.54 39.91 47.18
C THR A 220 -14.48 40.00 45.65
N THR A 221 -13.29 39.98 45.07
CA THR A 221 -13.10 40.09 43.63
C THR A 221 -13.55 38.81 42.93
N ILE A 222 -14.15 38.95 41.75
CA ILE A 222 -14.43 37.81 40.88
C ILE A 222 -13.10 37.15 40.50
N ALA A 223 -12.91 35.90 40.91
CA ALA A 223 -11.72 35.12 40.59
C ALA A 223 -12.02 34.10 39.50
N VAL A 224 -11.11 33.98 38.53
CA VAL A 224 -11.14 32.89 37.55
C VAL A 224 -10.38 31.71 38.14
N VAL A 225 -11.06 30.60 38.35
CA VAL A 225 -10.46 29.37 38.89
C VAL A 225 -10.27 28.40 37.74
N THR A 226 -9.02 28.24 37.29
CA THR A 226 -8.67 27.28 36.24
C THR A 226 -8.42 25.91 36.84
N VAL A 227 -9.12 24.91 36.33
CA VAL A 227 -9.04 23.52 36.75
C VAL A 227 -8.08 22.78 35.84
N GLY A 228 -7.10 22.12 36.45
CA GLY A 228 -6.19 21.21 35.77
C GLY A 228 -6.04 19.88 36.50
N PRO A 229 -5.28 18.94 35.91
CA PRO A 229 -4.98 17.66 36.55
C PRO A 229 -4.25 17.86 37.88
N HIS A 230 -4.76 17.23 38.94
CA HIS A 230 -4.17 17.26 40.28
C HIS A 230 -4.61 16.01 41.04
N PHE A 231 -3.69 15.30 41.67
CA PHE A 231 -4.00 14.12 42.47
C PHE A 231 -3.62 14.36 43.93
N ALA A 232 -4.59 14.21 44.84
CA ALA A 232 -4.35 14.40 46.27
C ALA A 232 -3.52 13.25 46.91
N ALA A 233 -3.16 12.22 46.15
CA ALA A 233 -2.22 11.17 46.54
C ALA A 233 -1.25 10.85 45.40
N PRO A 234 -0.06 10.29 45.69
CA PRO A 234 0.92 9.93 44.67
C PRO A 234 0.37 8.93 43.63
N VAL A 235 0.55 9.26 42.35
CA VAL A 235 0.25 8.38 41.21
C VAL A 235 1.55 7.81 40.67
N THR A 236 1.93 6.63 41.16
CA THR A 236 3.06 5.83 40.65
C THR A 236 2.57 4.81 39.62
N GLY A 237 3.49 4.11 38.94
CA GLY A 237 3.13 3.09 37.92
C GLY A 237 2.31 1.90 38.45
N THR A 238 2.17 1.74 39.77
CA THR A 238 1.34 0.70 40.40
C THR A 238 0.17 1.27 41.21
N SER A 239 -0.01 2.60 41.21
CA SER A 239 -1.08 3.26 41.97
C SER A 239 -2.44 2.98 41.32
N SER A 240 -3.46 2.77 42.15
CA SER A 240 -4.87 2.73 41.73
C SER A 240 -5.59 4.05 41.96
N TYR A 241 -4.94 5.05 42.57
CA TYR A 241 -5.58 6.32 42.93
C TYR A 241 -6.00 7.09 41.68
N GLY A 242 -7.27 7.50 41.62
CA GLY A 242 -7.89 8.14 40.47
C GLY A 242 -8.02 7.25 39.24
N GLN A 243 -7.75 5.95 39.35
CA GLN A 243 -7.87 4.98 38.26
C GLN A 243 -9.30 4.49 38.12
N VAL A 244 -9.74 4.37 36.88
CA VAL A 244 -10.95 3.62 36.53
C VAL A 244 -10.52 2.32 35.88
N ALA A 245 -11.03 1.20 36.39
CA ALA A 245 -10.69 -0.12 35.89
C ALA A 245 -11.22 -0.34 34.46
N ALA A 246 -10.57 -1.23 33.71
CA ALA A 246 -11.06 -1.67 32.40
C ALA A 246 -12.49 -2.22 32.54
N GLY A 247 -13.37 -1.87 31.61
CA GLY A 247 -14.79 -2.27 31.60
C GLY A 247 -15.68 -1.48 32.55
N ALA A 248 -15.15 -0.59 33.38
CA ALA A 248 -15.95 0.21 34.31
C ALA A 248 -16.33 1.58 33.73
N THR A 249 -17.59 1.99 33.92
CA THR A 249 -18.04 3.37 33.73
C THR A 249 -17.60 4.23 34.91
N ALA A 250 -17.42 5.54 34.69
CA ALA A 250 -17.14 6.47 35.78
C ALA A 250 -17.87 7.80 35.60
N THR A 251 -18.19 8.45 36.71
CA THR A 251 -18.71 9.83 36.72
C THR A 251 -17.66 10.73 37.33
N LEU A 252 -17.37 11.86 36.68
CA LEU A 252 -16.55 12.92 37.24
C LEU A 252 -17.41 14.08 37.68
N SER A 253 -17.22 14.53 38.91
CA SER A 253 -17.95 15.66 39.48
C SER A 253 -17.01 16.84 39.67
N LEU A 254 -17.37 18.00 39.11
CA LEU A 254 -16.73 19.28 39.40
C LEU A 254 -17.49 19.93 40.56
N LEU A 255 -16.76 20.23 41.64
CA LEU A 255 -17.27 20.88 42.83
C LEU A 255 -16.55 22.22 43.04
N ALA A 256 -17.29 23.22 43.51
CA ALA A 256 -16.70 24.37 44.20
C ALA A 256 -16.69 24.09 45.71
N THR A 257 -15.55 24.26 46.36
CA THR A 257 -15.34 23.94 47.77
C THR A 257 -14.85 25.18 48.51
N GLN A 258 -15.57 25.55 49.57
CA GLN A 258 -15.16 26.59 50.50
C GLN A 258 -14.12 25.99 51.46
N THR A 259 -12.88 26.48 51.42
CA THR A 259 -11.78 25.97 52.24
C THR A 259 -11.43 26.87 53.42
N ALA A 260 -11.96 28.10 53.47
CA ALA A 260 -11.83 28.95 54.66
C ALA A 260 -12.86 28.57 55.72
N ALA A 261 -12.48 28.70 56.99
CA ALA A 261 -13.36 28.47 58.15
C ALA A 261 -14.33 29.66 58.35
N THR A 262 -15.33 29.78 57.48
CA THR A 262 -16.33 30.86 57.49
C THR A 262 -17.74 30.32 57.18
N THR A 263 -18.76 31.04 57.61
CA THR A 263 -20.18 30.82 57.24
C THR A 263 -20.70 31.83 56.22
N ASP A 264 -19.80 32.66 55.69
CA ASP A 264 -20.13 33.68 54.70
C ASP A 264 -20.67 33.05 53.41
N THR A 265 -21.65 33.71 52.80
CA THR A 265 -22.20 33.31 51.51
C THR A 265 -21.20 33.55 50.40
N TRP A 266 -21.09 32.60 49.48
CA TRP A 266 -20.28 32.66 48.28
C TRP A 266 -21.09 32.22 47.05
N GLN A 267 -20.56 32.52 45.86
CA GLN A 267 -21.23 32.25 44.59
C GLN A 267 -20.28 31.67 43.55
N VAL A 268 -20.87 30.91 42.62
CA VAL A 268 -20.22 30.51 41.36
C VAL A 268 -21.03 31.06 40.21
N LEU A 269 -20.37 31.85 39.35
CA LEU A 269 -20.91 32.29 38.09
C LEU A 269 -20.55 31.26 37.01
N VAL A 270 -21.53 30.93 36.17
CA VAL A 270 -21.40 29.88 35.15
C VAL A 270 -21.31 30.41 33.73
N ALA A 271 -21.46 31.73 33.54
CA ALA A 271 -21.28 32.35 32.25
C ALA A 271 -19.83 32.18 31.78
N GLY A 272 -19.64 31.49 30.65
CA GLY A 272 -18.31 31.20 30.08
C GLY A 272 -17.58 30.00 30.67
N GLY A 273 -17.99 29.50 31.83
CA GLY A 273 -17.34 28.35 32.49
C GLY A 273 -17.51 27.04 31.71
N GLN A 274 -16.49 26.17 31.80
CA GLN A 274 -16.48 24.90 31.08
C GLN A 274 -15.81 23.81 31.93
N PHE A 275 -16.27 22.57 31.76
CA PHE A 275 -15.65 21.38 32.32
C PHE A 275 -15.54 20.29 31.25
N LEU A 276 -14.31 19.83 31.00
CA LEU A 276 -13.97 18.78 30.05
C LEU A 276 -13.09 17.72 30.70
N VAL A 277 -13.19 16.50 30.18
CA VAL A 277 -12.42 15.35 30.62
C VAL A 277 -11.91 14.61 29.39
N ASP A 278 -10.59 14.39 29.36
CA ASP A 278 -9.96 13.41 28.49
C ASP A 278 -9.71 12.11 29.28
N VAL A 279 -9.83 10.99 28.59
CA VAL A 279 -9.54 9.67 29.13
C VAL A 279 -8.15 9.26 28.68
N VAL A 280 -7.21 9.10 29.62
CA VAL A 280 -5.81 8.78 29.34
C VAL A 280 -5.50 7.34 29.78
N PRO A 281 -4.88 6.50 28.91
CA PRO A 281 -4.44 5.16 29.30
C PRO A 281 -3.51 5.18 30.51
N SER A 282 -3.77 4.29 31.47
CA SER A 282 -2.94 4.07 32.65
C SER A 282 -2.30 2.69 32.67
#